data_AF-A0A0B1SZL9-F1
#
_entry.id   AF-A0A0B1SZL9-F1
#
_cell.length_a   1.000
_cell.length_b   1.000
_cell.length_c   1.000
_cell.angle_alpha   90.00
_cell.angle_beta   90.00
_cell.angle_gamma   90.00
#
_symmetry.space_group_name_H-M   'P 1'
#
loop_
_entity.id
_entity.type
_entity.pdbx_description
1 polymer ?
#
loop_
_entity_poly.entity_id
_entity_poly.type
_entity_poly.pdbx_seq_one_letter_code
_entity_poly.pdbx_strand_id
1 'polypeptide(L)'
;MAAWCAENLRDLEGWRSSGLALSTASNECAKLFDGALRQLVSWSDCDALGSLLKTLENMTTADPQAVLPRAFSLGLEALGTNTCTRVNKALKNSLEQLQKDAKEYGNEREQKHAKAVILYADGHIRAATNIWEEILAEYPTDMMALKFAQDGYFFIGDINGKRNSVQAVLPKYKGTEPCYSYLYGMQAFGLEECQQYDEAEKSALKALNLNRFDCWATHARAHCMIMQGRISQGIDMMESTVDDWKRGWIIATHNYWHKALFYLEKGDFETSLTIFDDEICRRFNSSKNVLDLADCASLLWRLEMEGVDVGKRWHDLSNMSTHKNDHVTCFNDMHLGFTFMRQEDAENESDLYSTLLDFANHSDEDNTKVCRDVGVPLYEGIRHFAKGQYDMAVEKMLPY
;
A
#
# COMPACT_ATOMS: atom_id res chain seq x y z
N MET A 1 17.04 -9.67 -12.82
CA MET A 1 16.33 -8.94 -13.89
C MET A 1 15.00 -9.63 -14.06
N ALA A 2 13.91 -8.91 -13.89
CA ALA A 2 12.58 -9.48 -14.09
C ALA A 2 12.25 -9.35 -15.58
N ALA A 3 12.90 -10.13 -16.44
CA ALA A 3 12.39 -10.34 -17.80
C ALA A 3 11.01 -11.04 -17.76
N TRP A 4 10.76 -11.78 -16.68
CA TRP A 4 9.55 -12.54 -16.39
C TRP A 4 8.23 -11.75 -16.49
N CYS A 5 8.22 -10.45 -16.16
CA CYS A 5 6.99 -9.65 -16.24
C CYS A 5 6.43 -9.55 -17.67
N ALA A 6 7.27 -9.71 -18.70
CA ALA A 6 6.85 -9.68 -20.10
C ALA A 6 6.86 -11.06 -20.78
N GLU A 7 7.28 -12.10 -20.06
CA GLU A 7 7.31 -13.47 -20.59
C GLU A 7 5.90 -14.05 -20.66
N ASN A 8 5.51 -14.50 -21.87
CA ASN A 8 4.23 -15.16 -22.12
C ASN A 8 3.04 -14.36 -21.56
N LEU A 9 3.00 -13.05 -21.84
CA LEU A 9 1.86 -12.20 -21.51
C LEU A 9 0.58 -12.77 -22.13
N ARG A 10 -0.47 -12.85 -21.31
CA ARG A 10 -1.78 -13.35 -21.74
C ARG A 10 -2.39 -12.38 -22.75
N ASP A 11 -2.65 -12.87 -23.94
CA ASP A 11 -3.54 -12.23 -24.90
C ASP A 11 -5.00 -12.58 -24.59
N LEU A 12 -5.94 -12.18 -25.45
CA LEU A 12 -7.37 -12.42 -25.21
C LEU A 12 -7.71 -13.91 -25.05
N GLU A 13 -7.03 -14.79 -25.78
CA GLU A 13 -7.25 -16.24 -25.67
C GLU A 13 -6.59 -16.81 -24.39
N GLY A 14 -5.43 -16.29 -24.00
CA GLY A 14 -4.81 -16.59 -22.71
C GLY A 14 -5.70 -16.22 -21.52
N TRP A 15 -6.32 -15.04 -21.55
CA TRP A 15 -7.28 -14.60 -20.54
C TRP A 15 -8.55 -15.46 -20.52
N ARG A 16 -9.11 -15.78 -21.70
CA ARG A 16 -10.29 -16.65 -21.84
C ARG A 16 -10.03 -18.07 -21.34
N SER A 17 -8.92 -18.68 -21.74
CA SER A 17 -8.52 -20.04 -21.32
C SER A 17 -8.21 -20.13 -19.82
N SER A 18 -7.85 -19.01 -19.19
CA SER A 18 -7.71 -18.89 -17.73
C SER A 18 -9.05 -18.71 -17.00
N GLY A 19 -10.20 -18.69 -17.69
CA GLY A 19 -11.51 -18.41 -17.10
C GLY A 19 -11.73 -16.94 -16.73
N LEU A 20 -10.90 -16.03 -17.24
CA LEU A 20 -10.83 -14.62 -16.89
C LEU A 20 -10.99 -13.75 -18.15
N ALA A 21 -12.02 -14.02 -18.96
CA ALA A 21 -12.23 -13.32 -20.22
C ALA A 21 -12.39 -11.80 -20.05
N LEU A 22 -11.82 -11.03 -20.99
CA LEU A 22 -11.90 -9.57 -21.07
C LEU A 22 -12.88 -9.15 -22.17
N SER A 23 -13.54 -8.01 -22.00
CA SER A 23 -14.44 -7.44 -23.02
C SER A 23 -13.72 -6.61 -24.08
N THR A 24 -12.48 -6.19 -23.84
CA THR A 24 -11.66 -5.51 -24.88
C THR A 24 -11.43 -6.44 -26.08
N ALA A 25 -11.41 -5.86 -27.28
CA ALA A 25 -11.02 -6.55 -28.51
C ALA A 25 -9.51 -6.39 -28.82
N SER A 26 -8.77 -5.62 -28.02
CA SER A 26 -7.37 -5.32 -28.24
C SER A 26 -6.46 -6.34 -27.56
N ASN A 27 -5.83 -7.21 -28.36
CA ASN A 27 -4.81 -8.15 -27.87
C ASN A 27 -3.63 -7.44 -27.21
N GLU A 28 -3.26 -6.25 -27.70
CA GLU A 28 -2.17 -5.47 -27.12
C GLU A 28 -2.56 -4.95 -25.73
N CYS A 29 -3.78 -4.39 -25.59
CA CYS A 29 -4.28 -3.94 -24.30
C CYS A 29 -4.34 -5.11 -23.29
N ALA A 30 -4.82 -6.29 -23.71
CA ALA A 30 -4.88 -7.48 -22.86
C ALA A 30 -3.50 -7.93 -22.33
N LYS A 31 -2.47 -7.86 -23.18
CA LYS A 31 -1.09 -8.20 -22.80
C LYS A 31 -0.49 -7.16 -21.86
N LEU A 32 -0.67 -5.88 -22.16
CA LEU A 32 -0.18 -4.78 -21.32
C LEU A 32 -0.86 -4.79 -19.95
N PHE A 33 -2.15 -5.14 -19.88
CA PHE A 33 -2.86 -5.33 -18.63
C PHE A 33 -2.28 -6.48 -17.80
N ASP A 34 -1.98 -7.62 -18.42
CA ASP A 34 -1.30 -8.73 -17.74
C ASP A 34 0.09 -8.33 -17.22
N GLY A 35 0.86 -7.58 -18.01
CA GLY A 35 2.15 -7.03 -17.60
C GLY A 35 2.03 -6.06 -16.43
N ALA A 36 1.07 -5.14 -16.49
CA ALA A 36 0.82 -4.16 -15.44
C ALA A 36 0.39 -4.83 -14.12
N LEU A 37 -0.44 -5.89 -14.17
CA LEU A 37 -0.77 -6.70 -13.00
C LEU A 37 0.47 -7.33 -12.38
N ARG A 38 1.36 -7.89 -13.21
CA ARG A 38 2.61 -8.50 -12.72
C ARG A 38 3.51 -7.45 -12.07
N GLN A 39 3.66 -6.27 -12.68
CA GLN A 39 4.43 -5.17 -12.11
C GLN A 39 3.86 -4.67 -10.79
N LEU A 40 2.52 -4.59 -10.65
CA LEU A 40 1.87 -4.26 -9.38
C LEU A 40 2.18 -5.31 -8.31
N VAL A 41 1.97 -6.59 -8.61
CA VAL A 41 2.14 -7.67 -7.62
C VAL A 41 3.61 -7.84 -7.22
N SER A 42 4.53 -7.68 -8.16
CA SER A 42 5.97 -7.71 -7.89
C SER A 42 6.52 -6.41 -7.33
N TRP A 43 5.71 -5.33 -7.32
CA TRP A 43 6.13 -3.96 -7.02
C TRP A 43 7.37 -3.54 -7.81
N SER A 44 7.52 -3.94 -9.06
CA SER A 44 8.77 -3.70 -9.79
C SER A 44 8.57 -3.28 -11.23
N ASP A 45 9.47 -2.44 -11.72
CA ASP A 45 9.55 -2.13 -13.14
C ASP A 45 9.90 -3.38 -13.95
N CYS A 46 9.58 -3.32 -15.23
CA CYS A 46 9.80 -4.41 -16.17
C CYS A 46 10.86 -4.00 -17.19
N ASP A 47 11.92 -4.79 -17.35
CA ASP A 47 13.01 -4.44 -18.28
C ASP A 47 12.50 -4.28 -19.73
N ALA A 48 11.44 -5.03 -20.09
CA ALA A 48 10.85 -5.00 -21.43
C ALA A 48 9.70 -3.99 -21.60
N LEU A 49 8.89 -3.76 -20.56
CA LEU A 49 7.72 -2.85 -20.62
C LEU A 49 8.03 -1.44 -20.11
N GLY A 50 9.17 -1.26 -19.43
CA GLY A 50 9.54 -0.05 -18.72
C GLY A 50 8.85 0.05 -17.36
N SER A 51 8.58 1.28 -16.93
CA SER A 51 7.89 1.52 -15.66
C SER A 51 6.41 1.12 -15.73
N LEU A 52 5.78 0.96 -14.57
CA LEU A 52 4.32 0.75 -14.51
C LEU A 52 3.57 1.91 -15.16
N LEU A 53 3.96 3.16 -14.86
CA LEU A 53 3.36 4.34 -15.49
C LEU A 53 3.43 4.25 -17.02
N LYS A 54 4.58 3.84 -17.57
CA LYS A 54 4.73 3.69 -19.03
C LYS A 54 3.83 2.58 -19.58
N THR A 55 3.69 1.49 -18.84
CA THR A 55 2.84 0.36 -19.20
C THR A 55 1.36 0.77 -19.19
N LEU A 56 0.92 1.55 -18.19
CA LEU A 56 -0.44 2.10 -18.10
C LEU A 56 -0.76 3.08 -19.24
N GLU A 57 0.19 3.94 -19.62
CA GLU A 57 0.06 4.85 -20.78
C GLU A 57 -0.15 4.06 -22.09
N ASN A 58 0.71 3.06 -22.32
CA ASN A 58 0.63 2.21 -23.51
C ASN A 58 -0.66 1.39 -23.52
N MET A 59 -1.08 0.87 -22.37
CA MET A 59 -2.32 0.11 -22.19
C MET A 59 -3.54 0.95 -22.55
N THR A 60 -3.57 2.21 -22.10
CA THR A 60 -4.65 3.17 -22.41
C THR A 60 -4.63 3.56 -23.88
N THR A 61 -3.45 3.71 -24.48
CA THR A 61 -3.30 4.00 -25.92
C THR A 61 -3.79 2.83 -26.78
N ALA A 62 -3.56 1.60 -26.34
CA ALA A 62 -3.93 0.38 -27.06
C ALA A 62 -5.44 0.13 -27.09
N ASP A 63 -6.17 0.50 -26.04
CA ASP A 63 -7.63 0.54 -26.01
C ASP A 63 -8.14 1.48 -24.89
N PRO A 64 -8.54 2.71 -25.23
CA PRO A 64 -9.03 3.67 -24.24
C PRO A 64 -10.45 3.37 -23.74
N GLN A 65 -11.13 2.35 -24.29
CA GLN A 65 -12.46 1.93 -23.86
C GLN A 65 -12.42 0.65 -23.00
N ALA A 66 -11.27 -0.02 -22.88
CA ALA A 66 -11.17 -1.27 -22.13
C ALA A 66 -11.55 -1.09 -20.64
N VAL A 67 -12.66 -1.70 -20.23
CA VAL A 67 -13.27 -1.50 -18.90
C VAL A 67 -12.33 -1.92 -17.77
N LEU A 68 -11.86 -3.17 -17.78
CA LEU A 68 -11.01 -3.69 -16.69
C LEU A 68 -9.64 -3.00 -16.60
N PRO A 69 -8.91 -2.77 -17.72
CA PRO A 69 -7.70 -1.96 -17.72
C PRO A 69 -7.90 -0.55 -17.14
N ARG A 70 -9.02 0.12 -17.46
CA ARG A 70 -9.34 1.44 -16.86
C ARG A 70 -9.68 1.36 -15.38
N ALA A 71 -10.46 0.35 -14.98
CA ALA A 71 -10.74 0.10 -13.56
C ALA A 71 -9.45 -0.13 -12.78
N PHE A 72 -8.49 -0.84 -13.36
CA PHE A 72 -7.18 -1.06 -12.77
C PHE A 72 -6.38 0.24 -12.62
N SER A 73 -6.24 1.03 -13.69
CA SER A 73 -5.50 2.31 -13.63
C SER A 73 -6.10 3.28 -12.60
N LEU A 74 -7.43 3.45 -12.60
CA LEU A 74 -8.12 4.34 -11.65
C LEU A 74 -8.09 3.79 -10.22
N GLY A 75 -8.15 2.46 -10.08
CA GLY A 75 -8.01 1.80 -8.78
C GLY A 75 -6.63 1.97 -8.18
N LEU A 76 -5.56 1.90 -8.98
CA LEU A 76 -4.20 2.17 -8.53
C LEU A 76 -4.02 3.61 -8.02
N GLU A 77 -4.62 4.58 -8.70
CA GLU A 77 -4.60 5.99 -8.27
C GLU A 77 -5.25 6.15 -6.89
N ALA A 78 -6.41 5.51 -6.67
CA ALA A 78 -7.13 5.54 -5.39
C ALA A 78 -6.42 4.75 -4.27
N LEU A 79 -5.90 3.55 -4.57
CA LEU A 79 -5.21 2.68 -3.62
C LEU A 79 -3.94 3.31 -3.04
N GLY A 80 -3.31 4.23 -3.79
CA GLY A 80 -2.10 4.93 -3.34
C GLY A 80 -2.31 5.87 -2.15
N THR A 81 -3.56 6.15 -1.75
CA THR A 81 -3.95 7.05 -0.64
C THR A 81 -3.46 8.50 -0.73
N ASN A 82 -2.87 8.88 -1.87
CA ASN A 82 -2.43 10.25 -2.18
C ASN A 82 -3.57 11.13 -2.75
N THR A 83 -4.75 10.55 -2.96
CA THR A 83 -5.92 11.24 -3.52
C THR A 83 -7.20 10.45 -3.27
N CYS A 84 -8.35 11.12 -3.42
CA CYS A 84 -9.69 10.52 -3.39
C CYS A 84 -10.67 11.39 -4.19
N THR A 85 -11.92 10.92 -4.39
CA THR A 85 -12.90 11.66 -5.21
C THR A 85 -13.33 13.00 -4.61
N ARG A 86 -13.18 13.19 -3.28
CA ARG A 86 -13.48 14.44 -2.58
C ARG A 86 -12.52 15.58 -3.00
N VAL A 87 -11.26 15.26 -3.22
CA VAL A 87 -10.21 16.26 -3.54
C VAL A 87 -9.79 16.25 -5.02
N ASN A 88 -10.16 15.22 -5.78
CA ASN A 88 -9.77 15.07 -7.18
C ASN A 88 -10.98 14.89 -8.11
N LYS A 89 -11.41 16.01 -8.70
CA LYS A 89 -12.54 16.05 -9.64
C LYS A 89 -12.27 15.27 -10.93
N ALA A 90 -11.02 15.20 -11.37
CA ALA A 90 -10.66 14.45 -12.58
C ALA A 90 -10.84 12.95 -12.37
N LEU A 91 -10.34 12.43 -11.24
CA LEU A 91 -10.57 11.04 -10.81
C LEU A 91 -12.07 10.74 -10.72
N LYS A 92 -12.84 11.59 -10.04
CA LYS A 92 -14.29 11.43 -9.92
C LYS A 92 -14.99 11.34 -11.28
N ASN A 93 -14.71 12.25 -12.20
CA ASN A 93 -15.31 12.24 -13.54
C ASN A 93 -14.93 10.97 -14.32
N SER A 94 -13.67 10.54 -14.23
CA SER A 94 -13.18 9.31 -14.89
C SER A 94 -13.87 8.05 -14.36
N LEU A 95 -14.11 7.99 -13.05
CA LEU A 95 -14.84 6.91 -12.37
C LEU A 95 -16.33 6.87 -12.75
N GLU A 96 -16.99 8.03 -12.80
CA GLU A 96 -18.38 8.14 -13.26
C GLU A 96 -18.53 7.67 -14.71
N GLN A 97 -17.56 8.02 -15.58
CA GLN A 97 -17.56 7.55 -16.95
C GLN A 97 -17.29 6.04 -17.03
N LEU A 98 -16.32 5.53 -16.28
CA LEU A 98 -16.06 4.09 -16.18
C LEU A 98 -17.32 3.32 -15.78
N GLN A 99 -18.12 3.83 -14.84
CA GLN A 99 -19.35 3.17 -14.41
C GLN A 99 -20.38 3.03 -15.53
N LYS A 100 -20.54 4.08 -16.36
CA LYS A 100 -21.47 4.07 -17.49
C LYS A 100 -21.02 3.06 -18.54
N ASP A 101 -19.74 3.15 -18.90
CA ASP A 101 -19.08 2.29 -19.89
C ASP A 101 -19.13 0.81 -19.50
N ALA A 102 -18.84 0.51 -18.23
CA ALA A 102 -18.92 -0.85 -17.69
C ALA A 102 -20.34 -1.44 -17.83
N LYS A 103 -21.39 -0.65 -17.60
CA LYS A 103 -22.78 -1.08 -17.77
C LYS A 103 -23.16 -1.29 -19.24
N GLU A 104 -22.61 -0.47 -20.14
CA GLU A 104 -22.94 -0.52 -21.56
C GLU A 104 -22.31 -1.72 -22.27
N TYR A 105 -21.04 -2.02 -21.96
CA TYR A 105 -20.29 -3.04 -22.70
C TYR A 105 -19.28 -3.88 -21.86
N GLY A 106 -19.18 -3.65 -20.55
CA GLY A 106 -18.39 -4.51 -19.66
C GLY A 106 -19.08 -5.84 -19.39
N ASN A 107 -18.30 -6.92 -19.23
CA ASN A 107 -18.86 -8.19 -18.74
C ASN A 107 -19.12 -8.13 -17.22
N GLU A 108 -19.81 -9.13 -16.66
CA GLU A 108 -20.24 -9.10 -15.26
C GLU A 108 -19.07 -8.90 -14.27
N ARG A 109 -17.94 -9.58 -14.48
CA ARG A 109 -16.75 -9.46 -13.63
C ARG A 109 -16.15 -8.06 -13.73
N GLU A 110 -16.05 -7.50 -14.93
CA GLU A 110 -15.55 -6.13 -15.14
C GLU A 110 -16.47 -5.08 -14.52
N GLN A 111 -17.79 -5.28 -14.58
CA GLN A 111 -18.76 -4.43 -13.90
C GLN A 111 -18.58 -4.46 -12.38
N LYS A 112 -18.32 -5.63 -11.79
CA LYS A 112 -18.01 -5.77 -10.36
C LYS A 112 -16.71 -5.01 -10.00
N HIS A 113 -15.64 -5.16 -10.77
CA HIS A 113 -14.40 -4.39 -10.54
C HIS A 113 -14.61 -2.88 -10.66
N ALA A 114 -15.29 -2.41 -11.71
CA ALA A 114 -15.58 -1.00 -11.89
C ALA A 114 -16.36 -0.44 -10.68
N LYS A 115 -17.40 -1.15 -10.23
CA LYS A 115 -18.18 -0.78 -9.04
C LYS A 115 -17.32 -0.73 -7.78
N ALA A 116 -16.47 -1.73 -7.55
CA ALA A 116 -15.61 -1.79 -6.38
C ALA A 116 -14.60 -0.62 -6.34
N VAL A 117 -13.95 -0.32 -7.47
CA VAL A 117 -12.98 0.79 -7.57
C VAL A 117 -13.63 2.14 -7.29
N ILE A 118 -14.87 2.36 -7.77
CA ILE A 118 -15.64 3.58 -7.47
C ILE A 118 -15.90 3.69 -5.96
N LEU A 119 -16.43 2.63 -5.35
CA LEU A 119 -16.69 2.60 -3.91
C LEU A 119 -15.42 2.84 -3.09
N TYR A 120 -14.29 2.26 -3.51
CA TYR A 120 -13.02 2.47 -2.84
C TYR A 120 -12.59 3.94 -2.91
N ALA A 121 -12.64 4.55 -4.10
CA ALA A 121 -12.22 5.93 -4.31
C ALA A 121 -13.14 6.96 -3.63
N ASP A 122 -14.41 6.60 -3.41
CA ASP A 122 -15.40 7.33 -2.62
C ASP A 122 -15.29 7.05 -1.10
N GLY A 123 -14.27 6.31 -0.65
CA GLY A 123 -14.01 6.07 0.77
C GLY A 123 -14.85 4.96 1.42
N HIS A 124 -15.63 4.21 0.63
CA HIS A 124 -16.39 3.03 1.07
C HIS A 124 -15.59 1.73 0.87
N ILE A 125 -14.38 1.70 1.45
CA ILE A 125 -13.38 0.64 1.28
C ILE A 125 -13.92 -0.75 1.69
N ARG A 126 -14.72 -0.85 2.76
CA ARG A 126 -15.34 -2.12 3.19
C ARG A 126 -16.27 -2.67 2.12
N ALA A 127 -17.11 -1.82 1.55
CA ALA A 127 -18.04 -2.22 0.50
C ALA A 127 -17.30 -2.62 -0.79
N ALA A 128 -16.23 -1.91 -1.15
CA ALA A 128 -15.36 -2.28 -2.27
C ALA A 128 -14.71 -3.66 -2.05
N THR A 129 -14.17 -3.89 -0.85
CA THR A 129 -13.51 -5.15 -0.45
C THR A 129 -14.47 -6.32 -0.53
N ASN A 130 -15.70 -6.17 -0.05
CA ASN A 130 -16.73 -7.21 -0.16
C ASN A 130 -17.03 -7.60 -1.62
N ILE A 131 -17.04 -6.63 -2.55
CA ILE A 131 -17.26 -6.93 -3.97
C ILE A 131 -16.06 -7.68 -4.55
N TRP A 132 -14.83 -7.34 -4.18
CA TRP A 132 -13.67 -8.13 -4.61
C TRP A 132 -13.70 -9.55 -4.04
N GLU A 133 -14.17 -9.76 -2.81
CA GLU A 133 -14.40 -11.10 -2.25
C GLU A 133 -15.50 -11.87 -3.01
N GLU A 134 -16.59 -11.21 -3.42
CA GLU A 134 -17.60 -11.82 -4.30
C GLU A 134 -16.97 -12.28 -5.63
N ILE A 135 -16.08 -11.46 -6.21
CA ILE A 135 -15.32 -11.85 -7.41
C ILE A 135 -14.43 -13.05 -7.10
N LEU A 136 -13.71 -13.08 -5.98
CA LEU A 136 -12.82 -14.19 -5.63
C LEU A 136 -13.56 -15.51 -5.34
N ALA A 137 -14.81 -15.43 -4.87
CA ALA A 137 -15.65 -16.61 -4.71
C ALA A 137 -16.00 -17.27 -6.07
N GLU A 138 -16.20 -16.46 -7.11
CA GLU A 138 -16.52 -16.93 -8.48
C GLU A 138 -15.26 -17.20 -9.32
N TYR A 139 -14.24 -16.36 -9.18
CA TYR A 139 -13.00 -16.29 -9.94
C TYR A 139 -11.79 -16.29 -8.99
N PRO A 140 -11.49 -17.41 -8.30
CA PRO A 140 -10.47 -17.45 -7.26
C PRO A 140 -9.05 -17.13 -7.75
N THR A 141 -8.81 -17.20 -9.06
CA THR A 141 -7.54 -16.85 -9.69
C THR A 141 -7.48 -15.41 -10.22
N ASP A 142 -8.46 -14.57 -9.90
CA ASP A 142 -8.43 -13.15 -10.25
C ASP A 142 -7.46 -12.38 -9.33
N MET A 143 -6.24 -12.20 -9.84
CA MET A 143 -5.15 -11.55 -9.10
C MET A 143 -5.41 -10.06 -8.83
N MET A 144 -6.18 -9.36 -9.69
CA MET A 144 -6.55 -7.97 -9.42
C MET A 144 -7.48 -7.90 -8.22
N ALA A 145 -8.52 -8.74 -8.18
CA ALA A 145 -9.45 -8.77 -7.05
C ALA A 145 -8.71 -9.12 -5.75
N LEU A 146 -7.82 -10.11 -5.79
CA LEU A 146 -7.05 -10.53 -4.61
C LEU A 146 -6.15 -9.41 -4.08
N LYS A 147 -5.39 -8.77 -4.97
CA LYS A 147 -4.47 -7.70 -4.57
C LYS A 147 -5.24 -6.49 -4.02
N PHE A 148 -6.34 -6.11 -4.68
CA PHE A 148 -7.13 -4.94 -4.27
C PHE A 148 -7.91 -5.22 -2.97
N ALA A 149 -8.41 -6.44 -2.77
CA ALA A 149 -9.00 -6.85 -1.50
C ALA A 149 -7.95 -6.85 -0.37
N GLN A 150 -6.75 -7.37 -0.62
CA GLN A 150 -5.66 -7.35 0.35
C GLN A 150 -5.33 -5.92 0.82
N ASP A 151 -5.23 -4.97 -0.12
CA ASP A 151 -4.96 -3.57 0.20
C ASP A 151 -6.15 -2.92 0.90
N GLY A 152 -7.38 -3.23 0.48
CA GLY A 152 -8.60 -2.81 1.18
C GLY A 152 -8.61 -3.26 2.65
N TYR A 153 -8.32 -4.53 2.92
CA TYR A 153 -8.20 -5.05 4.28
C TYR A 153 -7.11 -4.38 5.09
N PHE A 154 -5.96 -4.07 4.48
CA PHE A 154 -4.87 -3.36 5.13
C PHE A 154 -5.33 -1.97 5.61
N PHE A 155 -5.98 -1.19 4.75
CA PHE A 155 -6.39 0.19 5.10
C PHE A 155 -7.57 0.28 6.07
N ILE A 156 -8.44 -0.74 6.14
CA ILE A 156 -9.53 -0.78 7.13
C ILE A 156 -9.16 -1.48 8.43
N GLY A 157 -7.93 -1.98 8.55
CA GLY A 157 -7.42 -2.68 9.74
C GLY A 157 -8.03 -4.07 9.97
N ASP A 158 -8.59 -4.72 8.95
CA ASP A 158 -9.17 -6.06 9.09
C ASP A 158 -8.12 -7.14 8.83
N ILE A 159 -7.35 -7.43 9.87
CA ILE A 159 -6.28 -8.44 9.85
C ILE A 159 -6.80 -9.85 9.53
N ASN A 160 -8.03 -10.19 9.95
CA ASN A 160 -8.60 -11.51 9.72
C ASN A 160 -9.02 -11.67 8.26
N GLY A 161 -9.68 -10.66 7.69
CA GLY A 161 -10.03 -10.62 6.27
C GLY A 161 -8.78 -10.77 5.40
N LYS A 162 -7.72 -10.00 5.69
CA LYS A 162 -6.43 -10.07 4.99
C LYS A 162 -5.85 -11.48 4.94
N ARG A 163 -5.79 -12.18 6.08
CA ARG A 163 -5.32 -13.57 6.16
C ARG A 163 -6.24 -14.53 5.44
N ASN A 164 -7.54 -14.46 5.73
CA ASN A 164 -8.51 -15.46 5.33
C ASN A 164 -8.78 -15.43 3.81
N SER A 165 -8.76 -14.25 3.19
CA SER A 165 -8.96 -14.09 1.74
C SER A 165 -7.90 -14.85 0.94
N VAL A 166 -6.61 -14.64 1.24
CA VAL A 166 -5.52 -15.35 0.58
C VAL A 166 -5.58 -16.85 0.87
N GLN A 167 -5.88 -17.24 2.11
CA GLN A 167 -6.00 -18.65 2.51
C GLN A 167 -7.14 -19.37 1.77
N ALA A 168 -8.25 -18.67 1.48
CA ALA A 168 -9.40 -19.25 0.79
C ALA A 168 -9.08 -19.56 -0.68
N VAL A 169 -8.32 -18.70 -1.35
CA VAL A 169 -8.03 -18.84 -2.78
C VAL A 169 -6.79 -19.70 -3.05
N LEU A 170 -5.80 -19.72 -2.17
CA LEU A 170 -4.52 -20.41 -2.39
C LEU A 170 -4.68 -21.88 -2.84
N PRO A 171 -5.57 -22.72 -2.27
CA PRO A 171 -5.78 -24.10 -2.73
C PRO A 171 -6.44 -24.23 -4.11
N LYS A 172 -6.96 -23.14 -4.69
CA LYS A 172 -7.63 -23.11 -5.99
C LYS A 172 -6.67 -22.87 -7.15
N TYR A 173 -5.46 -22.39 -6.87
CA TYR A 173 -4.40 -22.21 -7.87
C TYR A 173 -3.73 -23.54 -8.21
N LYS A 174 -3.39 -23.74 -9.49
CA LYS A 174 -2.70 -24.94 -9.98
C LYS A 174 -1.18 -24.87 -9.80
N GLY A 175 -0.65 -23.69 -9.52
CA GLY A 175 0.78 -23.45 -9.33
C GLY A 175 1.52 -23.04 -10.61
N THR A 176 0.80 -22.91 -11.73
CA THR A 176 1.34 -22.49 -13.02
C THR A 176 0.90 -21.08 -13.42
N GLU A 177 -0.06 -20.51 -12.69
CA GLU A 177 -0.56 -19.16 -12.93
C GLU A 177 0.54 -18.11 -12.71
N PRO A 178 0.51 -17.00 -13.47
CA PRO A 178 1.36 -15.85 -13.17
C PRO A 178 1.20 -15.39 -11.72
N CYS A 179 2.28 -14.89 -11.12
CA CYS A 179 2.33 -14.43 -9.74
C CYS A 179 2.05 -15.49 -8.66
N TYR A 180 2.01 -16.80 -8.97
CA TYR A 180 1.71 -17.84 -7.98
C TYR A 180 2.60 -17.79 -6.73
N SER A 181 3.90 -17.51 -6.89
CA SER A 181 4.83 -17.36 -5.76
C SER A 181 4.41 -16.26 -4.77
N TYR A 182 3.90 -15.15 -5.29
CA TYR A 182 3.49 -13.99 -4.50
C TYR A 182 2.27 -14.25 -3.61
N LEU A 183 1.46 -15.27 -3.90
CA LEU A 183 0.40 -15.69 -2.99
C LEU A 183 0.94 -16.08 -1.62
N TYR A 184 2.12 -16.69 -1.57
CA TYR A 184 2.78 -17.06 -0.32
C TYR A 184 3.36 -15.85 0.42
N GLY A 185 3.81 -14.81 -0.30
CA GLY A 185 4.20 -13.53 0.28
C GLY A 185 2.99 -12.80 0.89
N MET A 186 1.86 -12.75 0.15
CA MET A 186 0.59 -12.20 0.63
C MET A 186 0.07 -12.96 1.86
N GLN A 187 0.14 -14.30 1.83
CA GLN A 187 -0.24 -15.15 2.95
C GLN A 187 0.65 -14.91 4.17
N ALA A 188 1.97 -14.79 3.97
CA ALA A 188 2.90 -14.53 5.06
C ALA A 188 2.55 -13.23 5.79
N PHE A 189 2.26 -12.17 5.04
CA PHE A 189 1.88 -10.89 5.64
C PHE A 189 0.54 -10.95 6.38
N GLY A 190 -0.48 -11.64 5.83
CA GLY A 190 -1.74 -11.83 6.52
C GLY A 190 -1.60 -12.65 7.83
N LEU A 191 -0.75 -13.67 7.83
CA LEU A 191 -0.47 -14.49 9.01
C LEU A 191 0.28 -13.71 10.09
N GLU A 192 1.29 -12.94 9.70
CA GLU A 192 2.11 -12.15 10.63
C GLU A 192 1.29 -11.11 11.38
N GLU A 193 0.39 -10.44 10.67
CA GLU A 193 -0.52 -9.43 11.25
C GLU A 193 -1.56 -10.05 12.18
N CYS A 194 -1.81 -11.36 12.04
CA CYS A 194 -2.58 -12.16 12.98
C CYS A 194 -1.72 -12.78 14.09
N GLN A 195 -0.46 -12.35 14.24
CA GLN A 195 0.53 -12.82 15.21
C GLN A 195 0.86 -14.32 15.08
N GLN A 196 0.68 -14.89 13.89
CA GLN A 196 1.01 -16.29 13.57
C GLN A 196 2.41 -16.36 12.95
N TYR A 197 3.41 -15.95 13.73
CA TYR A 197 4.77 -15.69 13.24
C TYR A 197 5.46 -16.92 12.62
N ASP A 198 5.29 -18.10 13.22
CA ASP A 198 5.95 -19.32 12.74
C ASP A 198 5.39 -19.78 11.38
N GLU A 199 4.08 -19.68 11.20
CA GLU A 199 3.38 -19.95 9.94
C GLU A 199 3.70 -18.89 8.89
N ALA A 200 3.76 -17.62 9.31
CA ALA A 200 4.12 -16.51 8.44
C ALA A 200 5.53 -16.67 7.87
N GLU A 201 6.54 -16.96 8.71
CA GLU A 201 7.91 -17.16 8.23
C GLU A 201 8.03 -18.39 7.31
N LYS A 202 7.31 -19.49 7.59
CA LYS A 202 7.26 -20.65 6.68
C LYS A 202 6.69 -20.27 5.31
N SER A 203 5.62 -19.47 5.28
CA SER A 203 5.03 -18.98 4.04
C SER A 203 5.98 -18.05 3.29
N ALA A 204 6.63 -17.12 4.00
CA ALA A 204 7.61 -16.20 3.42
C ALA A 204 8.80 -16.95 2.81
N LEU A 205 9.36 -17.94 3.51
CA LEU A 205 10.44 -18.77 2.99
C LEU A 205 10.01 -19.56 1.75
N LYS A 206 8.76 -20.04 1.71
CA LYS A 206 8.22 -20.70 0.51
C LYS A 206 8.14 -19.73 -0.68
N ALA A 207 7.66 -18.51 -0.47
CA ALA A 207 7.64 -17.47 -1.48
C ALA A 207 9.06 -17.18 -2.01
N LEU A 208 10.02 -16.93 -1.11
CA LEU A 208 11.41 -16.60 -1.45
C LEU A 208 12.16 -17.75 -2.15
N ASN A 209 11.85 -19.00 -1.81
CA ASN A 209 12.41 -20.17 -2.50
C ASN A 209 11.87 -20.31 -3.94
N LEU A 210 10.61 -19.92 -4.18
CA LEU A 210 10.03 -19.90 -5.54
C LEU A 210 10.50 -18.68 -6.33
N ASN A 211 10.62 -17.53 -5.65
CA ASN A 211 11.05 -16.27 -6.23
C ASN A 211 11.76 -15.43 -5.16
N ARG A 212 13.09 -15.42 -5.20
CA ARG A 212 13.89 -14.64 -4.24
C ARG A 212 13.63 -13.14 -4.29
N PHE A 213 13.10 -12.63 -5.41
CA PHE A 213 12.78 -11.21 -5.60
C PHE A 213 11.38 -10.82 -5.06
N ASP A 214 10.71 -11.70 -4.31
CA ASP A 214 9.49 -11.34 -3.59
C ASP A 214 9.83 -10.45 -2.39
N CYS A 215 9.84 -9.14 -2.65
CA CYS A 215 10.08 -8.10 -1.66
C CYS A 215 9.02 -8.07 -0.55
N TRP A 216 7.80 -8.57 -0.83
CA TRP A 216 6.73 -8.64 0.15
C TRP A 216 6.93 -9.80 1.14
N ALA A 217 7.43 -10.93 0.65
CA ALA A 217 7.83 -12.05 1.49
C ALA A 217 9.01 -11.67 2.40
N THR A 218 9.98 -10.91 1.88
CA THR A 218 11.08 -10.38 2.70
C THR A 218 10.54 -9.47 3.81
N HIS A 219 9.64 -8.55 3.45
CA HIS A 219 8.96 -7.66 4.39
C HIS A 219 8.26 -8.42 5.52
N ALA A 220 7.38 -9.37 5.19
CA ALA A 220 6.66 -10.17 6.19
C ALA A 220 7.61 -10.96 7.11
N ARG A 221 8.75 -11.41 6.58
CA ARG A 221 9.77 -12.11 7.37
C ARG A 221 10.54 -11.16 8.30
N ALA A 222 10.82 -9.94 7.87
CA ALA A 222 11.45 -8.90 8.70
C ALA A 222 10.57 -8.60 9.93
N HIS A 223 9.28 -8.39 9.67
CA HIS A 223 8.24 -8.29 10.70
C HIS A 223 8.30 -9.42 11.73
N CYS A 224 8.24 -10.69 11.28
CA CYS A 224 8.32 -11.86 12.17
C CYS A 224 9.57 -11.82 13.07
N MET A 225 10.72 -11.46 12.50
CA MET A 225 11.98 -11.41 13.25
C MET A 225 12.01 -10.28 14.28
N ILE A 226 11.51 -9.08 13.95
CA ILE A 226 11.41 -7.96 14.90
C ILE A 226 10.47 -8.33 16.04
N MET A 227 9.26 -8.81 15.72
CA MET A 227 8.22 -9.14 16.70
C MET A 227 8.64 -10.26 17.65
N GLN A 228 9.55 -11.14 17.23
CA GLN A 228 10.13 -12.20 18.05
C GLN A 228 11.47 -11.81 18.73
N GLY A 229 11.92 -10.55 18.62
CA GLY A 229 13.17 -10.07 19.21
C GLY A 229 14.44 -10.67 18.59
N ARG A 230 14.37 -11.22 17.37
CA ARG A 230 15.47 -11.88 16.66
C ARG A 230 16.35 -10.87 15.92
N ILE A 231 16.77 -9.81 16.62
CA ILE A 231 17.36 -8.60 16.02
C ILE A 231 18.59 -8.89 15.16
N SER A 232 19.59 -9.62 15.68
CA SER A 232 20.81 -9.93 14.92
C SER A 232 20.54 -10.76 13.66
N GLN A 233 19.62 -11.74 13.74
CA GLN A 233 19.24 -12.56 12.58
C GLN A 233 18.52 -11.72 11.53
N GLY A 234 17.69 -10.77 11.96
CA GLY A 234 17.02 -9.81 11.09
C GLY A 234 17.99 -8.92 10.34
N ILE A 235 19.00 -8.38 11.02
CA ILE A 235 20.09 -7.62 10.39
C ILE A 235 20.77 -8.48 9.33
N ASP A 236 21.28 -9.66 9.70
CA ASP A 236 22.00 -10.54 8.78
C ASP A 236 21.15 -10.88 7.53
N MET A 237 19.86 -11.15 7.71
CA MET A 237 18.93 -11.41 6.62
C MET A 237 18.76 -10.19 5.71
N MET A 238 18.42 -9.03 6.28
CA MET A 238 18.14 -7.82 5.51
C MET A 238 19.38 -7.37 4.73
N GLU A 239 20.57 -7.47 5.32
CA GLU A 239 21.82 -7.10 4.67
C GLU A 239 22.22 -8.06 3.55
N SER A 240 22.17 -9.36 3.81
CA SER A 240 22.59 -10.37 2.83
C SER A 240 21.66 -10.48 1.61
N THR A 241 20.45 -9.95 1.70
CA THR A 241 19.42 -10.03 0.64
C THR A 241 19.08 -8.70 0.00
N VAL A 242 19.81 -7.61 0.30
CA VAL A 242 19.48 -6.25 -0.20
C VAL A 242 19.29 -6.18 -1.71
N ASP A 243 20.11 -6.91 -2.48
CA ASP A 243 20.03 -6.94 -3.95
C ASP A 243 18.75 -7.61 -4.49
N ASP A 244 18.09 -8.43 -3.67
CA ASP A 244 16.87 -9.12 -4.03
C ASP A 244 15.63 -8.23 -3.83
N TRP A 245 15.58 -7.41 -2.77
CA TRP A 245 14.38 -6.62 -2.44
C TRP A 245 14.49 -5.11 -2.71
N LYS A 246 15.69 -4.53 -2.89
CA LYS A 246 15.87 -3.06 -3.07
C LYS A 246 15.24 -2.47 -4.34
N ARG A 247 14.79 -3.33 -5.25
CA ARG A 247 14.16 -2.98 -6.54
C ARG A 247 12.64 -2.86 -6.46
N GLY A 248 12.01 -3.33 -5.37
CA GLY A 248 10.58 -3.15 -5.16
C GLY A 248 10.27 -1.68 -4.91
N TRP A 249 9.36 -1.04 -5.64
CA TRP A 249 9.11 0.41 -5.62
C TRP A 249 8.92 0.99 -4.21
N ILE A 250 7.68 0.97 -3.70
CA ILE A 250 7.32 1.56 -2.40
C ILE A 250 7.83 0.68 -1.26
N ILE A 251 7.81 -0.64 -1.47
CA ILE A 251 8.17 -1.62 -0.46
C ILE A 251 9.70 -1.65 -0.18
N ALA A 252 10.56 -1.16 -1.09
CA ALA A 252 11.98 -1.04 -0.76
C ALA A 252 12.22 0.04 0.29
N THR A 253 11.55 1.20 0.21
CA THR A 253 11.65 2.25 1.25
C THR A 253 11.29 1.64 2.61
N HIS A 254 10.17 0.92 2.66
CA HIS A 254 9.70 0.29 3.87
C HIS A 254 10.61 -0.86 4.37
N ASN A 255 11.21 -1.64 3.46
CA ASN A 255 12.21 -2.64 3.84
C ASN A 255 13.49 -1.99 4.40
N TYR A 256 13.93 -0.85 3.86
CA TYR A 256 15.01 -0.07 4.48
C TYR A 256 14.60 0.50 5.84
N TRP A 257 13.33 0.89 6.02
CA TRP A 257 12.79 1.27 7.32
C TRP A 257 12.86 0.13 8.34
N HIS A 258 12.45 -1.10 7.98
CA HIS A 258 12.63 -2.28 8.84
C HIS A 258 14.10 -2.56 9.14
N LYS A 259 14.98 -2.42 8.13
CA LYS A 259 16.43 -2.56 8.33
C LYS A 259 16.93 -1.54 9.37
N ALA A 260 16.52 -0.28 9.27
CA ALA A 260 16.87 0.76 10.24
C ALA A 260 16.29 0.45 11.64
N LEU A 261 15.05 -0.05 11.72
CA LEU A 261 14.41 -0.44 12.96
C LEU A 261 15.20 -1.54 13.69
N PHE A 262 15.73 -2.55 12.98
CA PHE A 262 16.61 -3.54 13.61
C PHE A 262 17.86 -2.91 14.24
N TYR A 263 18.46 -1.90 13.60
CA TYR A 263 19.62 -1.19 14.16
C TYR A 263 19.22 -0.29 15.34
N LEU A 264 18.04 0.32 15.30
CA LEU A 264 17.46 1.04 16.43
C LEU A 264 17.28 0.12 17.63
N GLU A 265 16.64 -1.04 17.46
CA GLU A 265 16.44 -2.03 18.53
C GLU A 265 17.77 -2.61 19.09
N LYS A 266 18.82 -2.61 18.27
CA LYS A 266 20.18 -3.00 18.70
C LYS A 266 20.88 -1.89 19.51
N GLY A 267 20.37 -0.66 19.50
CA GLY A 267 21.02 0.52 20.07
C GLY A 267 22.11 1.15 19.17
N ASP A 268 22.17 0.75 17.89
CA ASP A 268 23.10 1.28 16.90
C ASP A 268 22.42 2.40 16.09
N PHE A 269 22.21 3.52 16.77
CA PHE A 269 21.44 4.64 16.24
C PHE A 269 22.13 5.34 15.06
N GLU A 270 23.46 5.37 15.03
CA GLU A 270 24.24 5.95 13.92
C GLU A 270 24.00 5.20 12.60
N THR A 271 23.97 3.86 12.64
CA THR A 271 23.65 3.06 11.46
C THR A 271 22.19 3.25 11.04
N SER A 272 21.26 3.33 12.01
CA SER A 272 19.85 3.65 11.72
C SER A 272 19.70 5.01 11.02
N LEU A 273 20.39 6.06 11.49
CA LEU A 273 20.39 7.39 10.88
C LEU A 273 21.05 7.37 9.48
N THR A 274 22.13 6.61 9.30
CA THR A 274 22.77 6.46 7.98
C THR A 274 21.82 5.83 6.96
N ILE A 275 21.08 4.77 7.35
CA ILE A 275 20.07 4.16 6.48
C ILE A 275 18.94 5.14 6.17
N PHE A 276 18.51 5.94 7.15
CA PHE A 276 17.52 6.98 6.93
C PHE A 276 18.00 7.98 5.86
N ASP A 277 19.22 8.50 5.98
CA ASP A 277 19.77 9.51 5.07
C ASP A 277 19.95 8.97 3.64
N ASP A 278 20.60 7.80 3.51
CA ASP A 278 21.01 7.27 2.21
C ASP A 278 19.85 6.65 1.40
N GLU A 279 18.83 6.12 2.10
CA GLU A 279 17.78 5.34 1.48
C GLU A 279 16.39 5.92 1.73
N ILE A 280 15.95 6.02 2.99
CA ILE A 280 14.54 6.33 3.31
C ILE A 280 14.20 7.76 2.89
N CYS A 281 14.94 8.76 3.38
CA CYS A 281 14.73 10.17 3.08
C CYS A 281 14.92 10.46 1.58
N ARG A 282 15.98 9.91 0.96
CA ARG A 282 16.24 10.07 -0.47
C ARG A 282 15.10 9.52 -1.34
N ARG A 283 14.57 8.35 -1.01
CA ARG A 283 13.46 7.72 -1.74
C ARG A 283 12.18 8.50 -1.57
N PHE A 284 11.84 8.86 -0.33
CA PHE A 284 10.70 9.72 -0.03
C PHE A 284 10.75 11.04 -0.81
N ASN A 285 11.88 11.74 -0.81
CA ASN A 285 12.02 13.02 -1.52
C ASN A 285 11.88 12.89 -3.04
N SER A 286 12.19 11.72 -3.60
CA SER A 286 11.93 11.40 -5.01
C SER A 286 10.47 11.03 -5.28
N SER A 287 9.85 10.20 -4.43
CA SER A 287 8.51 9.67 -4.65
C SER A 287 7.41 10.64 -4.26
N LYS A 288 7.63 11.41 -3.19
CA LYS A 288 6.63 12.25 -2.50
C LYS A 288 5.34 11.49 -2.22
N ASN A 289 5.47 10.23 -1.81
CA ASN A 289 4.33 9.40 -1.43
C ASN A 289 4.08 9.53 0.08
N VAL A 290 2.80 9.58 0.48
CA VAL A 290 2.42 9.74 1.89
C VAL A 290 2.83 8.54 2.77
N LEU A 291 2.90 7.32 2.25
CA LEU A 291 3.37 6.15 3.00
C LEU A 291 4.89 6.20 3.25
N ASP A 292 5.67 6.66 2.26
CA ASP A 292 7.11 6.90 2.46
C ASP A 292 7.36 8.03 3.48
N LEU A 293 6.46 9.03 3.57
CA LEU A 293 6.50 10.02 4.65
C LEU A 293 6.27 9.37 6.01
N ALA A 294 5.33 8.44 6.10
CA ALA A 294 5.05 7.74 7.35
C ALA A 294 6.26 6.94 7.83
N ASP A 295 7.01 6.29 6.92
CA ASP A 295 8.29 5.65 7.23
C ASP A 295 9.30 6.66 7.79
N CYS A 296 9.47 7.80 7.12
CA CYS A 296 10.37 8.86 7.59
C CYS A 296 10.00 9.36 9.00
N ALA A 297 8.73 9.79 9.16
CA ALA A 297 8.27 10.41 10.39
C ALA A 297 8.28 9.42 11.56
N SER A 298 7.86 8.18 11.33
CA SER A 298 7.80 7.15 12.38
C SER A 298 9.20 6.72 12.87
N LEU A 299 10.22 6.71 12.01
CA LEU A 299 11.60 6.40 12.39
C LEU A 299 12.26 7.55 13.14
N LEU A 300 12.16 8.78 12.61
CA LEU A 300 12.72 9.96 13.27
C LEU A 300 12.13 10.15 14.67
N TRP A 301 10.82 9.98 14.80
CA TRP A 301 10.15 10.10 16.10
C TRP A 301 10.67 9.07 17.11
N ARG A 302 10.85 7.80 16.70
CA ARG A 302 11.41 6.75 17.58
C ARG A 302 12.82 7.08 18.03
N LEU A 303 13.67 7.54 17.13
CA LEU A 303 15.04 7.95 17.47
C LEU A 303 15.03 9.09 18.50
N GLU A 304 14.16 10.08 18.34
CA GLU A 304 14.02 11.18 19.31
C GLU A 304 13.50 10.70 20.67
N MET A 305 12.60 9.70 20.69
CA MET A 305 12.14 9.08 21.94
C MET A 305 13.26 8.34 22.68
N GLU A 306 14.22 7.77 21.94
CA GLU A 306 15.47 7.20 22.48
C GLU A 306 16.50 8.28 22.89
N GLY A 307 16.18 9.56 22.75
CA GLY A 307 17.06 10.68 23.10
C GLY A 307 18.13 10.98 22.05
N VAL A 308 18.00 10.44 20.84
CA VAL A 308 18.92 10.70 19.72
C VAL A 308 18.64 12.08 19.12
N ASP A 309 19.70 12.87 18.90
CA ASP A 309 19.61 14.11 18.14
C ASP A 309 19.52 13.81 16.63
N VAL A 310 18.34 14.00 16.06
CA VAL A 310 18.10 13.78 14.62
C VAL A 310 18.57 14.95 13.75
N GLY A 311 19.00 16.07 14.34
CA GLY A 311 19.50 17.24 13.64
C GLY A 311 18.46 17.86 12.68
N LYS A 312 18.89 18.18 11.46
CA LYS A 312 18.04 18.85 10.46
C LYS A 312 17.07 17.92 9.71
N ARG A 313 17.03 16.62 10.02
CA ARG A 313 16.37 15.60 9.18
C ARG A 313 14.88 15.82 8.96
N TRP A 314 14.16 16.38 9.94
CA TRP A 314 12.77 16.80 9.74
C TRP A 314 12.61 17.86 8.64
N HIS A 315 13.54 18.80 8.56
CA HIS A 315 13.52 19.89 7.58
C HIS A 315 14.04 19.45 6.19
N ASP A 316 14.76 18.33 6.13
CA ASP A 316 15.21 17.71 4.87
C ASP A 316 14.07 16.93 4.17
N LEU A 317 12.94 16.70 4.85
CA LEU A 317 11.74 16.07 4.26
C LEU A 317 10.98 17.03 3.34
N SER A 318 10.62 16.57 2.14
CA SER A 318 9.80 17.30 1.17
C SER A 318 8.47 17.78 1.78
N ASN A 319 8.05 18.98 1.38
CA ASN A 319 6.76 19.54 1.77
C ASN A 319 5.59 18.72 1.17
N MET A 320 4.69 18.26 2.04
CA MET A 320 3.52 17.43 1.70
C MET A 320 2.18 18.16 1.96
N SER A 321 2.18 19.49 2.06
CA SER A 321 1.00 20.33 2.33
C SER A 321 -0.14 20.17 1.32
N THR A 322 0.13 19.66 0.11
CA THR A 322 -0.90 19.36 -0.88
C THR A 322 -1.88 18.26 -0.43
N HIS A 323 -1.47 17.41 0.53
CA HIS A 323 -2.25 16.28 1.03
C HIS A 323 -3.08 16.61 2.28
N LYS A 324 -3.03 17.85 2.79
CA LYS A 324 -3.68 18.22 4.06
C LYS A 324 -5.20 18.10 4.06
N ASN A 325 -5.82 17.96 2.89
CA ASN A 325 -7.27 17.83 2.75
C ASN A 325 -7.70 16.40 2.42
N ASP A 326 -6.78 15.45 2.26
CA ASP A 326 -7.07 14.14 1.64
C ASP A 326 -7.84 13.20 2.57
N HIS A 327 -7.48 13.16 3.85
CA HIS A 327 -8.12 12.36 4.93
C HIS A 327 -8.48 10.91 4.59
N VAL A 328 -7.74 10.31 3.65
CA VAL A 328 -7.99 8.94 3.18
C VAL A 328 -7.83 7.92 4.32
N THR A 329 -6.83 8.15 5.19
CA THR A 329 -6.63 7.36 6.41
C THR A 329 -6.23 8.30 7.55
N CYS A 330 -6.75 8.07 8.77
CA CYS A 330 -6.30 8.83 9.94
C CYS A 330 -4.80 8.61 10.21
N PHE A 331 -4.26 7.45 9.81
CA PHE A 331 -2.84 7.13 9.88
C PHE A 331 -2.00 8.15 9.09
N ASN A 332 -2.39 8.45 7.85
CA ASN A 332 -1.72 9.45 7.02
C ASN A 332 -1.80 10.85 7.64
N ASP A 333 -2.99 11.23 8.14
CA ASP A 333 -3.20 12.53 8.79
C ASP A 333 -2.28 12.72 10.01
N MET A 334 -2.09 11.68 10.83
CA MET A 334 -1.19 11.76 11.99
C MET A 334 0.26 12.03 11.58
N HIS A 335 0.77 11.30 10.59
CA HIS A 335 2.16 11.43 10.14
C HIS A 335 2.40 12.77 9.44
N LEU A 336 1.43 13.26 8.65
CA LEU A 336 1.46 14.59 8.05
C LEU A 336 1.50 15.68 9.13
N GLY A 337 0.58 15.64 10.08
CA GLY A 337 0.50 16.64 11.15
C GLY A 337 1.74 16.67 12.02
N PHE A 338 2.24 15.50 12.43
CA PHE A 338 3.46 15.40 13.21
C PHE A 338 4.67 15.96 12.46
N THR A 339 4.76 15.70 11.15
CA THR A 339 5.80 16.27 10.29
C THR A 339 5.70 17.79 10.23
N PHE A 340 4.51 18.36 10.01
CA PHE A 340 4.34 19.82 10.01
C PHE A 340 4.72 20.46 11.35
N MET A 341 4.35 19.83 12.48
CA MET A 341 4.77 20.29 13.81
C MET A 341 6.29 20.29 13.95
N ARG A 342 6.96 19.22 13.49
CA ARG A 342 8.42 19.07 13.54
C ARG A 342 9.18 19.97 12.56
N GLN A 343 8.53 20.43 11.50
CA GLN A 343 9.03 21.41 10.55
C GLN A 343 8.67 22.86 10.94
N GLU A 344 8.02 23.06 12.09
CA GLU A 344 7.53 24.37 12.55
C GLU A 344 6.52 25.05 11.59
N ASP A 345 5.83 24.25 10.76
CA ASP A 345 4.83 24.70 9.79
C ASP A 345 3.43 24.77 10.44
N ALA A 346 3.25 25.77 11.31
CA ALA A 346 2.02 25.95 12.07
C ALA A 346 0.79 26.25 11.18
N GLU A 347 0.98 26.85 10.01
CA GLU A 347 -0.10 27.15 9.07
C GLU A 347 -0.69 25.86 8.50
N ASN A 348 0.15 25.00 7.90
CA ASN A 348 -0.33 23.75 7.32
C ASN A 348 -0.79 22.74 8.38
N GLU A 349 -0.18 22.73 9.57
CA GLU A 349 -0.64 21.93 10.71
C GLU A 349 -2.05 22.34 11.15
N SER A 350 -2.31 23.64 11.30
CA SER A 350 -3.61 24.14 11.73
C SER A 350 -4.69 23.88 10.68
N ASP A 351 -4.35 24.04 9.39
CA ASP A 351 -5.25 23.73 8.29
C ASP A 351 -5.63 22.24 8.27
N LEU A 352 -4.64 21.34 8.31
CA LEU A 352 -4.84 19.89 8.38
C LEU A 352 -5.76 19.50 9.54
N TYR A 353 -5.52 20.08 10.71
CA TYR A 353 -6.35 19.81 11.89
C TYR A 353 -7.80 20.27 11.69
N SER A 354 -7.99 21.48 11.16
CA SER A 354 -9.33 22.02 10.90
C SER A 354 -10.10 21.15 9.91
N THR A 355 -9.46 20.67 8.85
CA THR A 355 -10.10 19.87 7.80
C THR A 355 -10.32 18.43 8.27
N LEU A 356 -9.46 17.89 9.12
CA LEU A 356 -9.67 16.61 9.79
C LEU A 356 -10.92 16.64 10.69
N LEU A 357 -11.11 17.73 11.45
CA LEU A 357 -12.32 17.91 12.26
C LEU A 357 -13.59 18.01 11.40
N ASP A 358 -13.52 18.72 10.27
CA ASP A 358 -14.63 18.79 9.33
C ASP A 358 -14.97 17.40 8.77
N PHE A 359 -13.95 16.67 8.30
CA PHE A 359 -14.08 15.30 7.79
C PHE A 359 -14.71 14.35 8.82
N ALA A 360 -14.21 14.37 10.06
CA ALA A 360 -14.68 13.51 11.16
C ALA A 360 -16.14 13.73 11.55
N ASN A 361 -16.69 14.92 11.25
CA ASN A 361 -18.05 15.32 11.61
C ASN A 361 -19.05 15.21 10.45
N HIS A 362 -18.62 15.37 9.20
CA HIS A 362 -19.53 15.60 8.07
C HIS A 362 -19.43 14.59 6.93
N SER A 363 -18.41 13.72 6.89
CA SER A 363 -18.28 12.69 5.86
C SER A 363 -19.06 11.41 6.20
N ASP A 364 -19.37 10.59 5.19
CA ASP A 364 -20.00 9.28 5.30
C ASP A 364 -19.06 8.12 4.89
N GLU A 365 -17.76 8.40 4.78
CA GLU A 365 -16.70 7.45 4.45
C GLU A 365 -16.40 6.48 5.60
N ASP A 366 -15.83 5.31 5.29
CA ASP A 366 -15.48 4.30 6.31
C ASP A 366 -14.49 4.83 7.35
N ASN A 367 -13.57 5.70 6.92
CA ASN A 367 -12.55 6.29 7.77
C ASN A 367 -13.10 7.41 8.67
N THR A 368 -14.28 7.99 8.37
CA THR A 368 -14.85 9.10 9.16
C THR A 368 -15.04 8.72 10.63
N LYS A 369 -15.60 7.54 10.89
CA LYS A 369 -15.78 7.05 12.26
C LYS A 369 -14.45 6.84 12.96
N VAL A 370 -13.45 6.28 12.26
CA VAL A 370 -12.12 6.04 12.82
C VAL A 370 -11.42 7.36 13.13
N CYS A 371 -11.48 8.34 12.22
CA CYS A 371 -10.98 9.69 12.45
C CYS A 371 -11.64 10.32 13.68
N ARG A 372 -12.97 10.25 13.82
CA ARG A 372 -13.66 10.85 14.96
C ARG A 372 -13.32 10.17 16.28
N ASP A 373 -13.43 8.85 16.32
CA ASP A 373 -13.41 8.10 17.57
C ASP A 373 -11.96 7.82 18.05
N VAL A 374 -10.99 7.78 17.14
CA VAL A 374 -9.57 7.46 17.44
C VAL A 374 -8.62 8.52 16.90
N GLY A 375 -8.77 8.91 15.64
CA GLY A 375 -7.82 9.80 14.94
C GLY A 375 -7.71 11.19 15.58
N VAL A 376 -8.82 11.86 15.86
CA VAL A 376 -8.85 13.21 16.45
C VAL A 376 -8.30 13.20 17.88
N PRO A 377 -8.73 12.32 18.80
CA PRO A 377 -8.12 12.21 20.12
C PRO A 377 -6.60 11.95 20.07
N LEU A 378 -6.17 11.06 19.17
CA LEU A 378 -4.75 10.77 18.95
C LEU A 378 -3.98 12.00 18.45
N TYR A 379 -4.53 12.71 17.46
CA TYR A 379 -3.93 13.92 16.91
C TYR A 379 -3.79 15.01 17.96
N GLU A 380 -4.86 15.27 18.74
CA GLU A 380 -4.81 16.23 19.85
C GLU A 380 -3.76 15.84 20.88
N GLY A 381 -3.64 14.55 21.21
CA GLY A 381 -2.60 14.03 22.07
C GLY A 381 -1.20 14.30 21.53
N ILE A 382 -0.96 14.06 20.24
CA ILE A 382 0.31 14.34 19.56
C ILE A 382 0.64 15.83 19.61
N ARG A 383 -0.34 16.73 19.40
CA ARG A 383 -0.15 18.18 19.52
C ARG A 383 0.29 18.59 20.93
N HIS A 384 -0.28 17.97 21.96
CA HIS A 384 0.12 18.21 23.34
C HIS A 384 1.51 17.65 23.62
N PHE A 385 1.83 16.46 23.12
CA PHE A 385 3.15 15.85 23.24
C PHE A 385 4.24 16.75 22.63
N ALA A 386 4.01 17.26 21.41
CA ALA A 386 4.93 18.16 20.72
C ALA A 386 5.22 19.46 21.50
N LYS A 387 4.27 19.89 22.36
CA LYS A 387 4.40 21.07 23.24
C LYS A 387 4.99 20.74 24.62
N GLY A 388 5.39 19.50 24.88
CA GLY A 388 5.84 19.03 26.19
C GLY A 388 4.74 18.92 27.25
N GLN A 389 3.47 18.93 26.83
CA GLN A 389 2.30 18.85 27.71
C GLN A 389 1.88 17.38 27.90
N TYR A 390 2.75 16.57 28.51
CA TYR A 390 2.60 15.12 28.54
C TYR A 390 1.33 14.63 29.26
N ASP A 391 0.92 15.27 30.35
CA ASP A 391 -0.31 14.90 31.07
C ASP A 391 -1.55 15.07 30.18
N MET A 392 -1.62 16.19 29.44
CA MET A 392 -2.71 16.44 28.48
C MET A 392 -2.65 15.47 27.29
N ALA A 393 -1.44 15.12 26.84
CA ALA A 393 -1.27 14.16 25.76
C ALA A 393 -1.87 12.79 26.15
N VAL A 394 -1.59 12.34 27.37
CA VAL A 394 -2.15 11.10 27.92
C VAL A 394 -3.67 11.21 28.09
N GLU A 395 -4.18 12.31 28.67
CA GLU A 395 -5.62 12.54 28.85
C GLU A 395 -6.40 12.45 27.52
N LYS A 396 -5.82 12.96 26.43
CA LYS A 396 -6.45 12.90 25.10
C LYS A 396 -6.38 11.52 24.45
N MET A 397 -5.29 10.79 24.62
CA MET A 397 -5.08 9.49 23.96
C MET A 397 -5.74 8.32 24.67
N LEU A 398 -5.99 8.41 25.99
CA LEU A 398 -6.64 7.34 26.73
C LEU A 398 -8.09 7.20 26.26
N PRO A 399 -8.53 5.99 25.85
CA PRO A 399 -9.93 5.77 25.55
C PRO A 399 -10.78 5.99 26.81
N TYR A 400 -11.90 6.68 26.65
CA TYR A 400 -12.91 6.86 27.70
C TYR A 400 -13.62 5.55 28.05
#